data_AF-A0A3B1E802-F1
#
_entry.id   AF-A0A3B1E802-F1
#
_cell.length_a   1.000
_cell.length_b   1.000
_cell.length_c   1.000
_cell.angle_alpha   90.00
_cell.angle_beta   90.00
_cell.angle_gamma   90.00
#
_symmetry.space_group_name_H-M   'P 1'
#
loop_
_entity.id
_entity.type
_entity.pdbx_description
1 polymer ?
#
loop_
_entity_poly.entity_id
_entity_poly.type
_entity_poly.pdbx_seq_one_letter_code
_entity_poly.pdbx_strand_id
1 'polypeptide(L)'
;MGTYYGSVASRYLIEFNQSNTHLNRKKIQMNCKLVTSSLLLLVAVTLSANAAPQKAGRKFKQLKPVKQWSGSVKNKALLSSAPKDRFITNTKTFAKLWRSWSLGEKIPRINFRRNLVLVAAVTGQNHEHTRATLDENGNISIVTVATKSNGPGFKYTVLVVSRKGVKTVGGKPIASNQKENKDYVKVEVHGKLQTGIMAIGGETTGTRISANGITWEVDLGKNPKLRKKGEGLGGKKVVLTGLLTRRKGVEIRERWIVVIESIKAAGNQKEKKDYVKVEVHGKLQTGIMAIGGETTGTRISANGITWEVDLGKNPKLRKKGEGLGGKKVVLTGLLTRRKGVEIRERWIVVIESIKKG
;
A
#
# COMPACT_ATOMS: atom_id res chain seq x y z
N MET A 1 30.76 18.67 -56.08
CA MET A 1 29.49 18.96 -55.37
C MET A 1 28.69 17.66 -55.38
N GLY A 2 28.74 16.79 -54.35
CA GLY A 2 27.99 16.89 -53.08
C GLY A 2 26.50 16.57 -53.33
N THR A 3 25.79 15.61 -52.74
CA THR A 3 25.97 14.74 -51.55
C THR A 3 24.94 13.59 -51.57
N TYR A 4 25.32 12.45 -50.98
CA TYR A 4 24.53 11.41 -50.29
C TYR A 4 23.00 11.56 -50.12
N TYR A 5 22.25 10.47 -50.37
CA TYR A 5 21.35 9.85 -49.36
C TYR A 5 21.09 8.36 -49.70
N GLY A 6 21.47 7.47 -48.78
CA GLY A 6 21.21 6.04 -48.84
C GLY A 6 19.87 5.68 -48.18
N SER A 7 19.15 4.74 -48.79
CA SER A 7 17.94 4.11 -48.24
C SER A 7 18.30 2.74 -47.65
N VAL A 8 18.19 2.62 -46.33
CA VAL A 8 18.44 1.38 -45.57
C VAL A 8 17.09 0.72 -45.29
N ALA A 9 16.76 -0.33 -46.04
CA ALA A 9 15.66 -1.24 -45.72
C ALA A 9 16.24 -2.46 -45.00
N SER A 10 16.26 -2.44 -43.66
CA SER A 10 16.63 -3.61 -42.85
C SER A 10 15.40 -4.50 -42.61
N ARG A 11 15.46 -5.68 -43.23
CA ARG A 11 14.72 -6.89 -42.82
C ARG A 11 15.21 -7.33 -41.43
N TYR A 12 14.30 -7.72 -40.54
CA TYR A 12 14.60 -8.69 -39.49
C TYR A 12 13.42 -9.64 -39.27
N LEU A 13 13.66 -10.85 -39.77
CA LEU A 13 13.03 -12.13 -39.45
C LEU A 13 13.98 -12.80 -38.46
N ILE A 14 13.54 -13.15 -37.25
CA ILE A 14 14.19 -14.13 -36.35
C ILE A 14 13.05 -14.75 -35.52
N GLU A 15 12.54 -15.93 -35.86
CA GLU A 15 13.07 -17.29 -35.68
C GLU A 15 13.10 -17.82 -34.24
N PHE A 16 12.34 -18.91 -34.10
CA PHE A 16 12.34 -19.91 -33.05
C PHE A 16 13.74 -20.46 -32.82
N ASN A 17 14.17 -20.59 -31.56
CA ASN A 17 15.38 -21.34 -31.22
C ASN A 17 15.05 -22.42 -30.19
N GLN A 18 14.94 -23.65 -30.66
CA GLN A 18 15.03 -24.89 -29.89
C GLN A 18 16.26 -25.66 -30.36
N SER A 19 16.94 -26.27 -29.37
CA SER A 19 17.90 -27.38 -29.46
C SER A 19 19.34 -27.07 -29.90
N ASN A 20 20.30 -27.29 -28.98
CA ASN A 20 21.17 -28.49 -28.97
C ASN A 20 22.45 -28.24 -28.18
N THR A 21 22.66 -29.03 -27.13
CA THR A 21 24.01 -29.49 -26.75
C THR A 21 23.93 -30.95 -26.31
N HIS A 22 24.26 -31.83 -27.24
CA HIS A 22 24.65 -33.23 -27.00
C HIS A 22 26.15 -33.31 -27.31
N LEU A 23 26.96 -33.78 -26.34
CA LEU A 23 28.21 -34.53 -26.55
C LEU A 23 28.82 -34.87 -25.19
N ASN A 24 28.64 -36.10 -24.71
CA ASN A 24 29.76 -37.03 -24.54
C ASN A 24 29.26 -38.42 -24.11
N ARG A 25 29.38 -39.39 -25.02
CA ARG A 25 29.30 -40.83 -24.75
C ARG A 25 30.73 -41.33 -24.53
N LYS A 26 31.03 -41.93 -23.38
CA LYS A 26 32.03 -43.00 -23.31
C LYS A 26 31.44 -44.23 -22.63
N LYS A 27 31.52 -45.32 -23.42
CA LYS A 27 31.23 -46.72 -23.13
C LYS A 27 31.88 -47.18 -21.82
N ILE A 28 31.14 -47.94 -21.01
CA ILE A 28 31.63 -49.19 -20.39
C ILE A 28 30.45 -50.18 -20.37
N GLN A 29 30.59 -51.26 -21.14
CA GLN A 29 29.75 -52.45 -21.08
C GLN A 29 30.25 -53.39 -19.97
N MET A 30 29.28 -53.98 -19.28
CA MET A 30 29.22 -55.34 -18.72
C MET A 30 30.53 -56.06 -18.34
N ASN A 31 30.63 -56.43 -17.06
CA ASN A 31 30.81 -57.82 -16.60
C ASN A 31 30.90 -57.85 -15.06
N CYS A 32 29.92 -58.46 -14.37
CA CYS A 32 30.21 -59.41 -13.29
C CYS A 32 28.92 -60.06 -12.75
N LYS A 33 28.71 -61.29 -13.21
CA LYS A 33 28.33 -62.50 -12.44
C LYS A 33 27.49 -62.33 -11.16
N LEU A 34 26.26 -62.86 -11.25
CA LEU A 34 25.76 -63.98 -10.44
C LEU A 34 26.34 -64.12 -9.03
N VAL A 35 25.57 -63.76 -8.00
CA VAL A 35 25.46 -64.54 -6.75
C VAL A 35 24.01 -64.49 -6.28
N THR A 36 23.35 -65.63 -6.41
CA THR A 36 22.10 -65.99 -5.75
C THR A 36 22.36 -66.30 -4.28
N SER A 37 21.66 -65.63 -3.35
CA SER A 37 21.41 -66.16 -2.01
C SER A 37 20.28 -65.42 -1.32
N SER A 38 19.15 -66.12 -1.24
CA SER A 38 18.25 -66.24 -0.10
C SER A 38 18.32 -65.15 0.99
N LEU A 39 17.28 -64.32 1.06
CA LEU A 39 16.68 -63.99 2.36
C LEU A 39 15.19 -63.64 2.18
N LEU A 40 14.36 -64.57 2.61
CA LEU A 40 12.93 -64.43 2.82
C LEU A 40 12.71 -63.41 3.95
N LEU A 41 12.50 -62.13 3.61
CA LEU A 41 12.04 -61.13 4.57
C LEU A 41 10.52 -61.00 4.45
N LEU A 42 9.83 -61.60 5.42
CA LEU A 42 8.39 -61.47 5.64
C LEU A 42 8.08 -60.01 6.02
N VAL A 43 7.86 -59.14 5.03
CA VAL A 43 7.35 -57.77 5.27
C VAL A 43 5.87 -57.90 5.58
N ALA A 44 5.55 -57.94 6.88
CA ALA A 44 4.20 -57.67 7.36
C ALA A 44 3.83 -56.24 6.97
N VAL A 45 3.06 -56.09 5.89
CA VAL A 45 2.41 -54.84 5.52
C VAL A 45 1.33 -54.58 6.56
N THR A 46 1.70 -53.92 7.67
CA THR A 46 0.73 -53.32 8.56
C THR A 46 0.08 -52.16 7.81
N LEU A 47 -1.12 -52.41 7.29
CA LEU A 47 -2.04 -51.41 6.74
C LEU A 47 -2.52 -50.51 7.89
N SER A 48 -1.63 -49.68 8.43
CA SER A 48 -1.96 -48.65 9.39
C SER A 48 -2.78 -47.59 8.65
N ALA A 49 -4.09 -47.71 8.75
CA ALA A 49 -5.06 -46.71 8.31
C ALA A 49 -4.85 -45.41 9.10
N ASN A 50 -3.82 -44.65 8.74
CA ASN A 50 -3.69 -43.24 9.09
C ASN A 50 -4.77 -42.48 8.31
N ALA A 51 -6.00 -42.56 8.78
CA ALA A 51 -7.06 -41.64 8.41
C ALA A 51 -6.59 -40.23 8.82
N ALA A 52 -5.90 -39.55 7.90
CA ALA A 52 -5.54 -38.16 8.06
C ALA A 52 -6.83 -37.41 8.46
N PRO A 53 -6.83 -36.65 9.58
CA PRO A 53 -8.03 -35.99 10.05
C PRO A 53 -8.60 -35.18 8.89
N GLN A 54 -9.80 -35.57 8.46
CA GLN A 54 -10.53 -34.84 7.44
C GLN A 54 -10.63 -33.41 7.96
N LYS A 55 -9.89 -32.50 7.32
CA LYS A 55 -9.86 -31.09 7.71
C LYS A 55 -11.30 -30.62 7.76
N ALA A 56 -11.79 -30.32 8.97
CA ALA A 56 -13.12 -29.79 9.20
C ALA A 56 -13.45 -28.78 8.11
N GLY A 57 -14.56 -29.01 7.40
CA GLY A 57 -14.90 -28.29 6.17
C GLY A 57 -14.74 -26.78 6.36
N ARG A 58 -13.89 -26.16 5.54
CA ARG A 58 -13.65 -24.71 5.61
C ARG A 58 -14.99 -23.99 5.54
N LYS A 59 -15.29 -23.16 6.54
CA LYS A 59 -16.50 -22.34 6.54
C LYS A 59 -16.33 -21.23 5.52
N PHE A 60 -17.26 -21.14 4.57
CA PHE A 60 -17.30 -20.08 3.57
C PHE A 60 -18.55 -19.23 3.75
N LYS A 61 -18.39 -17.90 3.75
CA LYS A 61 -19.50 -16.95 3.77
C LYS A 61 -19.75 -16.43 2.36
N GLN A 62 -20.94 -16.65 1.81
CA GLN A 62 -21.34 -16.02 0.55
C GLN A 62 -21.43 -14.49 0.74
N LEU A 63 -20.76 -13.74 -0.14
CA LEU A 63 -20.80 -12.29 -0.14
C LEU A 63 -22.03 -11.80 -0.90
N LYS A 64 -22.84 -10.95 -0.27
CA LYS A 64 -23.92 -10.23 -0.94
C LYS A 64 -23.34 -9.01 -1.66
N PRO A 65 -23.47 -8.90 -2.99
CA PRO A 65 -22.98 -7.73 -3.72
C PRO A 65 -23.80 -6.49 -3.34
N VAL A 66 -23.11 -5.37 -3.15
CA VAL A 66 -23.71 -4.04 -2.96
C VAL A 66 -24.33 -3.55 -4.28
N LYS A 67 -23.67 -3.86 -5.39
CA LYS A 67 -24.16 -3.61 -6.75
C LYS A 67 -23.70 -4.76 -7.65
N GLN A 68 -24.48 -5.07 -8.67
CA GLN A 68 -24.17 -6.10 -9.64
C GLN A 68 -24.59 -5.63 -11.03
N TRP A 69 -23.73 -5.89 -12.01
CA TRP A 69 -24.05 -5.74 -13.43
C TRP A 69 -23.67 -7.02 -14.15
N SER A 70 -24.51 -7.42 -15.09
CA SER A 70 -24.27 -8.58 -15.94
C SER A 70 -24.74 -8.27 -17.35
N GLY A 71 -24.12 -8.90 -18.33
CA GLY A 71 -24.46 -8.69 -19.73
C GLY A 71 -23.52 -9.42 -20.68
N SER A 72 -23.62 -9.07 -21.96
CA SER A 72 -22.81 -9.64 -23.03
C SER A 72 -22.10 -8.56 -23.84
N VAL A 73 -20.87 -8.84 -24.24
CA VAL A 73 -20.08 -8.02 -25.16
C VAL A 73 -19.83 -8.83 -26.44
N LYS A 74 -20.29 -8.32 -27.59
CA LYS A 74 -20.19 -9.02 -28.88
C LYS A 74 -18.74 -9.19 -29.35
N ASN A 75 -17.88 -8.22 -29.09
CA ASN A 75 -16.48 -8.24 -29.53
C ASN A 75 -15.61 -9.01 -28.52
N LYS A 76 -15.18 -10.22 -28.89
CA LYS A 76 -14.32 -11.10 -28.08
C LYS A 76 -12.96 -10.48 -27.74
N ALA A 77 -12.40 -9.62 -28.62
CA ALA A 77 -11.09 -9.02 -28.39
C ALA A 77 -11.05 -8.13 -27.13
N LEU A 78 -12.20 -7.55 -26.75
CA LEU A 78 -12.33 -6.73 -25.55
C LEU A 78 -12.19 -7.53 -24.25
N LEU A 79 -12.25 -8.86 -24.29
CA LEU A 79 -11.98 -9.70 -23.13
C LEU A 79 -10.57 -9.48 -22.58
N SER A 80 -9.62 -9.12 -23.45
CA SER A 80 -8.23 -8.81 -23.08
C SER A 80 -8.11 -7.59 -22.14
N SER A 81 -9.12 -6.72 -22.08
CA SER A 81 -9.14 -5.59 -21.14
C SER A 81 -9.65 -5.97 -19.74
N ALA A 82 -10.07 -7.23 -19.52
CA ALA A 82 -10.40 -7.73 -18.19
C ALA A 82 -9.18 -7.61 -17.25
N PRO A 83 -9.38 -7.30 -15.96
CA PRO A 83 -8.29 -7.34 -15.00
C PRO A 83 -7.75 -8.78 -14.88
N LYS A 84 -6.45 -8.97 -15.08
CA LYS A 84 -5.77 -10.29 -14.95
C LYS A 84 -6.01 -10.95 -13.58
N ASP A 85 -6.17 -10.13 -12.54
CA ASP A 85 -6.40 -10.61 -11.18
C ASP A 85 -7.89 -10.79 -10.83
N ARG A 86 -8.80 -10.53 -11.78
CA ARG A 86 -10.26 -10.62 -11.60
C ARG A 86 -10.84 -9.68 -10.54
N PHE A 87 -10.08 -8.68 -10.08
CA PHE A 87 -10.58 -7.62 -9.20
C PHE A 87 -10.00 -6.25 -9.54
N ILE A 88 -10.66 -5.19 -9.06
CA ILE A 88 -10.28 -3.79 -9.23
C ILE A 88 -10.42 -3.07 -7.88
N THR A 89 -9.39 -2.30 -7.51
CA THR A 89 -9.30 -1.58 -6.24
C THR A 89 -9.26 -0.06 -6.37
N ASN A 90 -9.39 0.49 -7.58
CA ASN A 90 -9.32 1.93 -7.82
C ASN A 90 -10.26 2.40 -8.96
N THR A 91 -10.62 3.68 -8.89
CA THR A 91 -11.56 4.32 -9.82
C THR A 91 -11.06 4.35 -11.26
N LYS A 92 -9.76 4.57 -11.48
CA LYS A 92 -9.19 4.72 -12.83
C LYS A 92 -9.28 3.40 -13.61
N THR A 93 -8.89 2.29 -13.00
CA THR A 93 -8.98 0.95 -13.63
C THR A 93 -10.43 0.56 -13.89
N PHE A 94 -11.35 0.86 -12.97
CA PHE A 94 -12.78 0.56 -13.15
C PHE A 94 -13.39 1.37 -14.30
N ALA A 95 -13.10 2.68 -14.37
CA ALA A 95 -13.55 3.54 -15.46
C ALA A 95 -13.00 3.08 -16.82
N LYS A 96 -11.76 2.59 -16.87
CA LYS A 96 -11.19 2.01 -18.10
C LYS A 96 -11.98 0.78 -18.54
N LEU A 97 -12.19 -0.19 -17.64
CA LEU A 97 -12.97 -1.39 -17.95
C LEU A 97 -14.39 -1.04 -18.42
N TRP A 98 -15.07 -0.16 -17.69
CA TRP A 98 -16.45 0.25 -17.97
C TRP A 98 -16.62 0.81 -19.38
N ARG A 99 -15.69 1.68 -19.81
CA ARG A 99 -15.67 2.25 -21.17
C ARG A 99 -15.26 1.22 -22.21
N SER A 100 -14.23 0.41 -21.93
CA SER A 100 -13.74 -0.60 -22.87
C SER A 100 -14.80 -1.63 -23.21
N TRP A 101 -15.70 -1.96 -22.28
CA TRP A 101 -16.78 -2.92 -22.52
C TRP A 101 -18.12 -2.26 -22.86
N SER A 102 -18.19 -0.93 -22.92
CA SER A 102 -19.42 -0.15 -23.18
C SER A 102 -20.58 -0.55 -22.26
N LEU A 103 -20.32 -0.69 -20.96
CA LEU A 103 -21.28 -1.21 -19.97
C LEU A 103 -22.45 -0.26 -19.63
N GLY A 104 -22.47 0.92 -20.26
CA GLY A 104 -23.46 1.97 -20.06
C GLY A 104 -22.83 3.36 -20.13
N GLU A 105 -23.66 4.37 -20.39
CA GLU A 105 -23.23 5.76 -20.60
C GLU A 105 -22.57 6.37 -19.35
N LYS A 106 -23.18 6.16 -18.18
CA LYS A 106 -22.71 6.73 -16.90
C LYS A 106 -21.90 5.72 -16.09
N ILE A 107 -20.66 6.07 -15.77
CA ILE A 107 -19.76 5.24 -14.94
C ILE A 107 -20.24 5.27 -13.48
N PRO A 108 -20.55 4.12 -12.85
CA PRO A 108 -20.99 4.09 -11.46
C PRO A 108 -19.93 4.66 -10.50
N ARG A 109 -20.36 5.54 -9.59
CA ARG A 109 -19.50 6.02 -8.50
C ARG A 109 -19.36 4.93 -7.44
N ILE A 110 -18.14 4.44 -7.23
CA ILE A 110 -17.79 3.40 -6.25
C ILE A 110 -16.82 3.97 -5.22
N ASN A 111 -17.13 3.77 -3.94
CA ASN A 111 -16.20 4.06 -2.86
C ASN A 111 -15.20 2.90 -2.69
N PHE A 112 -14.06 2.99 -3.37
CA PHE A 112 -13.01 1.94 -3.34
C PHE A 112 -12.29 1.79 -2.00
N ARG A 113 -12.52 2.70 -1.03
CA ARG A 113 -12.06 2.51 0.36
C ARG A 113 -12.87 1.41 1.04
N ARG A 114 -14.19 1.44 0.87
CA ARG A 114 -15.13 0.48 1.50
C ARG A 114 -15.41 -0.75 0.65
N ASN A 115 -15.27 -0.64 -0.67
CA ASN A 115 -15.65 -1.68 -1.61
C ASN A 115 -14.51 -2.03 -2.58
N LEU A 116 -14.53 -3.24 -3.11
CA LEU A 116 -13.73 -3.65 -4.25
C LEU A 116 -14.68 -4.18 -5.33
N VAL A 117 -14.20 -4.18 -6.57
CA VAL A 117 -14.97 -4.70 -7.71
C VAL A 117 -14.38 -6.04 -8.11
N LEU A 118 -15.22 -7.09 -8.18
CA LEU A 118 -14.88 -8.40 -8.72
C LEU A 118 -15.38 -8.49 -10.16
N VAL A 119 -14.60 -9.12 -11.02
CA VAL A 119 -14.91 -9.24 -12.45
C VAL A 119 -14.82 -10.71 -12.85
N ALA A 120 -15.93 -11.24 -13.36
CA ALA A 120 -15.99 -12.51 -14.03
C ALA A 120 -16.37 -12.28 -15.50
N ALA A 121 -15.75 -13.03 -16.40
CA ALA A 121 -16.12 -13.07 -17.80
C ALA A 121 -15.90 -14.48 -18.35
N VAL A 122 -16.81 -14.93 -19.22
CA VAL A 122 -16.78 -16.25 -19.85
C VAL A 122 -17.03 -16.07 -21.34
N THR A 123 -16.23 -16.71 -22.19
CA THR A 123 -16.37 -16.63 -23.66
C THR A 123 -17.63 -17.33 -24.15
N GLY A 124 -18.25 -16.78 -25.19
CA GLY A 124 -19.48 -17.34 -25.78
C GLY A 124 -20.76 -16.72 -25.20
N GLN A 125 -21.90 -17.21 -25.68
CA GLN A 125 -23.24 -16.73 -25.30
C GLN A 125 -23.85 -17.55 -24.15
N ASN A 126 -23.02 -17.91 -23.17
CA ASN A 126 -23.45 -18.82 -22.11
C ASN A 126 -24.47 -18.17 -21.17
N HIS A 127 -25.22 -19.00 -20.45
CA HIS A 127 -25.90 -18.56 -19.23
C HIS A 127 -24.92 -18.72 -18.08
N GLU A 128 -24.49 -17.60 -17.49
CA GLU A 128 -23.54 -17.60 -16.38
C GLU A 128 -24.20 -17.28 -15.03
N HIS A 129 -23.73 -17.97 -14.00
CA HIS A 129 -24.01 -17.64 -12.61
C HIS A 129 -22.68 -17.45 -11.88
N THR A 130 -22.46 -16.24 -11.36
CA THR A 130 -21.26 -15.90 -10.60
C THR A 130 -21.59 -15.68 -9.13
N ARG A 131 -20.85 -16.36 -8.25
CA ARG A 131 -20.90 -16.16 -6.80
C ARG A 131 -19.51 -15.83 -6.25
N ALA A 132 -19.48 -15.02 -5.20
CA ALA A 132 -18.27 -14.70 -4.45
C ALA A 132 -18.41 -15.20 -3.01
N THR A 133 -17.39 -15.85 -2.49
CA THR A 133 -17.36 -16.37 -1.12
C THR A 133 -16.11 -15.87 -0.40
N LEU A 134 -16.25 -15.49 0.87
CA LEU A 134 -15.16 -15.10 1.78
C LEU A 134 -14.88 -16.26 2.74
N ASP A 135 -13.62 -16.66 2.85
CA ASP A 135 -13.18 -17.62 3.85
C ASP A 135 -12.70 -16.95 5.15
N GLU A 136 -12.43 -17.75 6.17
CA GLU A 136 -11.96 -17.29 7.50
C GLU A 136 -10.59 -16.58 7.44
N ASN A 137 -9.78 -16.86 6.41
CA ASN A 137 -8.50 -16.21 6.19
C ASN A 137 -8.65 -14.82 5.55
N GLY A 138 -9.87 -14.47 5.12
CA GLY A 138 -10.16 -13.23 4.41
C GLY A 138 -9.85 -13.31 2.91
N ASN A 139 -9.78 -14.51 2.33
CA ASN A 139 -9.64 -14.68 0.90
C ASN A 139 -11.02 -14.76 0.22
N ILE A 140 -11.21 -13.98 -0.83
CA ILE A 140 -12.38 -14.11 -1.71
C ILE A 140 -12.09 -15.13 -2.82
N SER A 141 -12.98 -16.09 -2.97
CA SER A 141 -13.04 -16.98 -4.14
C SER A 141 -14.20 -16.57 -5.05
N ILE A 142 -13.93 -16.43 -6.35
CA ILE A 142 -14.94 -16.13 -7.37
C ILE A 142 -15.20 -17.42 -8.14
N VAL A 143 -16.41 -17.95 -8.04
CA VAL A 143 -16.84 -19.12 -8.80
C VAL A 143 -17.86 -18.66 -9.83
N THR A 144 -17.58 -18.95 -11.09
CA THR A 144 -18.49 -18.71 -12.20
C THR A 144 -18.80 -20.05 -12.85
N VAL A 145 -20.08 -20.41 -12.87
CA VAL A 145 -20.60 -21.56 -13.60
C VAL A 145 -21.26 -21.03 -14.86
N ALA A 146 -21.04 -21.67 -16.00
CA ALA A 146 -21.63 -21.26 -17.26
C ALA A 146 -21.99 -22.49 -18.11
N THR A 147 -23.06 -22.40 -18.91
CA THR A 147 -23.31 -23.38 -19.97
C THR A 147 -22.16 -23.37 -20.98
N LYS A 148 -21.97 -24.44 -21.76
CA LYS A 148 -20.94 -24.49 -22.80
C LYS A 148 -21.59 -24.28 -24.16
N SER A 149 -21.65 -23.03 -24.62
CA SER A 149 -22.17 -22.65 -25.92
C SER A 149 -21.10 -21.88 -26.70
N ASN A 150 -20.78 -22.36 -27.90
CA ASN A 150 -19.90 -21.64 -28.82
C ASN A 150 -20.63 -20.42 -29.38
N GLY A 151 -19.91 -19.31 -29.55
CA GLY A 151 -20.48 -18.09 -30.13
C GLY A 151 -19.51 -16.91 -30.03
N PRO A 152 -19.75 -15.84 -30.81
CA PRO A 152 -18.94 -14.64 -30.73
C PRO A 152 -19.11 -13.93 -29.38
N GLY A 153 -18.04 -13.28 -28.91
CA GLY A 153 -18.07 -12.43 -27.73
C GLY A 153 -17.85 -13.15 -26.39
N PHE A 154 -18.33 -12.51 -25.32
CA PHE A 154 -18.27 -13.03 -23.96
C PHE A 154 -19.40 -12.46 -23.10
N LYS A 155 -19.77 -13.21 -22.07
CA LYS A 155 -20.63 -12.77 -20.97
C LYS A 155 -19.80 -12.28 -19.81
N TYR A 156 -20.34 -11.34 -19.03
CA TYR A 156 -19.64 -10.79 -17.87
C TYR A 156 -20.56 -10.66 -16.66
N THR A 157 -19.95 -10.72 -15.48
CA THR A 157 -20.55 -10.29 -14.23
C THR A 157 -19.55 -9.39 -13.49
N VAL A 158 -20.00 -8.18 -13.12
CA VAL A 158 -19.26 -7.23 -12.30
C VAL A 158 -19.96 -7.11 -10.96
N LEU A 159 -19.27 -7.46 -9.88
CA LEU A 159 -19.79 -7.42 -8.51
C LEU A 159 -19.07 -6.35 -7.69
N VAL A 160 -19.81 -5.49 -7.01
CA VAL A 160 -19.25 -4.58 -5.99
C VAL A 160 -19.45 -5.25 -4.64
N VAL A 161 -18.37 -5.57 -3.93
CA VAL A 161 -18.44 -6.21 -2.61
C VAL A 161 -17.71 -5.39 -1.56
N SER A 162 -18.13 -5.52 -0.30
CA SER A 162 -17.44 -4.88 0.83
C SER A 162 -16.02 -5.42 0.98
N ARG A 163 -15.06 -4.53 1.30
CA ARG A 163 -13.69 -4.91 1.65
C ARG A 163 -13.55 -5.41 3.09
N LYS A 164 -14.61 -5.35 3.91
CA LYS A 164 -14.56 -5.73 5.32
C LYS A 164 -14.13 -7.20 5.46
N GLY A 165 -13.00 -7.42 6.12
CA GLY A 165 -12.44 -8.76 6.33
C GLY A 165 -11.67 -9.34 5.13
N VAL A 166 -11.54 -8.60 4.03
CA VAL A 166 -10.86 -9.08 2.82
C VAL A 166 -9.36 -8.77 2.88
N LYS A 167 -8.54 -9.80 2.73
CA LYS A 167 -7.07 -9.74 2.64
C LYS A 167 -6.58 -10.07 1.22
N THR A 168 -7.20 -11.05 0.58
CA THR A 168 -6.81 -11.54 -0.75
C THR A 168 -8.04 -11.85 -1.62
N VAL A 169 -7.84 -11.92 -2.94
CA VAL A 169 -8.82 -12.40 -3.92
C VAL A 169 -8.14 -13.44 -4.80
N GLY A 170 -8.62 -14.68 -4.78
CA GLY A 170 -8.00 -15.81 -5.49
C GLY A 170 -6.55 -16.03 -5.06
N GLY A 171 -6.25 -15.85 -3.77
CA GLY A 171 -4.89 -15.95 -3.21
C GLY A 171 -4.00 -14.73 -3.48
N LYS A 172 -4.41 -13.80 -4.35
CA LYS A 172 -3.64 -12.59 -4.65
C LYS A 172 -3.91 -11.51 -3.60
N PRO A 173 -2.88 -10.90 -3.01
CA PRO A 173 -3.05 -9.84 -2.03
C PRO A 173 -3.73 -8.65 -2.70
N ILE A 174 -4.82 -8.16 -2.10
CA ILE A 174 -5.32 -6.84 -2.49
C ILE A 174 -4.39 -5.83 -1.83
N ALA A 175 -3.87 -4.87 -2.60
CA ALA A 175 -3.21 -3.71 -2.01
C ALA A 175 -4.19 -3.14 -0.99
N SER A 176 -3.86 -3.35 0.28
CA SER A 176 -4.80 -3.04 1.33
C SER A 176 -5.00 -1.55 1.23
N ASN A 177 -6.25 -1.10 1.04
CA ASN A 177 -6.58 0.30 1.29
C ASN A 177 -6.48 0.60 2.81
N GLN A 178 -5.63 -0.14 3.56
CA GLN A 178 -5.10 0.17 4.89
C GLN A 178 -4.21 1.43 4.87
N LYS A 179 -4.63 2.45 4.10
CA LYS A 179 -4.72 3.80 4.65
C LYS A 179 -5.96 3.97 5.56
N GLU A 180 -6.79 2.93 5.75
CA GLU A 180 -7.76 2.85 6.84
C GLU A 180 -7.04 2.45 8.14
N ASN A 181 -6.96 3.41 9.05
CA ASN A 181 -6.59 3.29 10.47
C ASN A 181 -5.17 2.87 10.82
N LYS A 182 -4.20 2.96 9.91
CA LYS A 182 -2.81 3.01 10.39
C LYS A 182 -2.58 4.39 10.99
N ASP A 183 -2.05 4.42 12.20
CA ASP A 183 -1.62 5.67 12.80
C ASP A 183 -0.65 6.37 11.83
N TYR A 184 -0.76 7.68 11.76
CA TYR A 184 0.14 8.47 10.92
C TYR A 184 0.36 9.84 11.51
N VAL A 185 1.50 10.40 11.14
CA VAL A 185 1.85 11.78 11.39
C VAL A 185 2.17 12.39 10.04
N LYS A 186 1.24 13.17 9.50
CA LYS A 186 1.46 13.95 8.30
C LYS A 186 1.95 15.34 8.74
N VAL A 187 2.97 15.84 8.06
CA VAL A 187 3.58 17.13 8.38
C VAL A 187 3.53 18.04 7.16
N GLU A 188 3.32 19.32 7.42
CA GLU A 188 3.59 20.41 6.50
C GLU A 188 4.60 21.33 7.18
N VAL A 189 5.80 21.43 6.59
CA VAL A 189 6.91 22.18 7.17
C VAL A 189 7.24 23.35 6.28
N HIS A 190 7.18 24.56 6.85
CA HIS A 190 7.75 25.76 6.27
C HIS A 190 9.07 26.06 6.97
N GLY A 191 10.18 25.89 6.25
CA GLY A 191 11.51 25.99 6.85
C GLY A 191 12.64 26.01 5.82
N LYS A 192 13.88 26.00 6.30
CA LYS A 192 15.09 26.00 5.46
C LYS A 192 15.50 24.58 5.10
N LEU A 193 15.52 24.26 3.80
CA LEU A 193 16.00 22.98 3.29
C LEU A 193 17.53 23.01 3.19
N GLN A 194 18.19 21.93 3.57
CA GLN A 194 19.62 21.71 3.39
C GLN A 194 19.82 20.40 2.63
N THR A 195 20.63 20.43 1.58
CA THR A 195 20.96 19.28 0.73
C THR A 195 22.47 19.11 0.67
N GLY A 196 22.95 17.97 0.17
CA GLY A 196 24.38 17.72 0.00
C GLY A 196 25.10 17.50 1.33
N ILE A 197 24.36 17.10 2.38
CA ILE A 197 24.96 16.75 3.67
C ILE A 197 25.63 15.39 3.48
N MET A 198 26.95 15.39 3.35
CA MET A 198 27.72 14.15 3.32
C MET A 198 27.71 13.55 4.73
N ALA A 199 27.28 12.31 4.84
CA ALA A 199 27.37 11.57 6.10
C ALA A 199 28.47 10.52 6.01
N ILE A 200 29.34 10.54 7.01
CA ILE A 200 30.20 9.42 7.35
C ILE A 200 29.26 8.25 7.68
N GLY A 201 29.49 7.06 7.13
CA GLY A 201 28.66 5.88 7.37
C GLY A 201 27.41 5.71 6.49
N GLY A 202 27.10 6.64 5.58
CA GLY A 202 26.07 6.46 4.54
C GLY A 202 24.62 6.32 5.05
N GLU A 203 24.36 6.49 6.35
CA GLU A 203 23.04 6.28 6.91
C GLU A 203 22.07 7.42 6.59
N THR A 204 22.56 8.66 6.48
CA THR A 204 21.69 9.83 6.31
C THR A 204 21.06 9.89 4.92
N THR A 205 19.92 10.56 4.84
CA THR A 205 19.25 10.86 3.56
C THR A 205 19.98 11.93 2.72
N GLY A 206 21.03 12.56 3.27
CA GLY A 206 21.74 13.68 2.65
C GLY A 206 20.94 14.99 2.55
N THR A 207 19.71 15.01 3.06
CA THR A 207 18.81 16.17 3.05
C THR A 207 18.15 16.36 4.41
N ARG A 208 18.10 17.60 4.88
CA ARG A 208 17.43 17.99 6.14
C ARG A 208 16.51 19.19 5.92
N ILE A 209 15.48 19.30 6.73
CA ILE A 209 14.63 20.49 6.85
C ILE A 209 14.72 21.01 8.28
N SER A 210 14.87 22.32 8.43
CA SER A 210 14.84 22.98 9.74
C SER A 210 13.75 24.05 9.82
N ALA A 211 12.93 24.02 10.87
CA ALA A 211 11.86 24.98 11.15
C ALA A 211 11.62 25.07 12.67
N ASN A 212 11.52 26.28 13.23
CA ASN A 212 11.26 26.50 14.68
C ASN A 212 12.18 25.72 15.63
N GLY A 213 13.45 25.59 15.28
CA GLY A 213 14.44 24.82 16.05
C GLY A 213 14.27 23.30 15.98
N ILE A 214 13.35 22.80 15.14
CA ILE A 214 13.23 21.39 14.79
C ILE A 214 14.06 21.14 13.55
N THR A 215 14.84 20.07 13.54
CA THR A 215 15.52 19.57 12.34
C THR A 215 15.13 18.12 12.10
N TRP A 216 14.64 17.82 10.90
CA TRP A 216 14.31 16.46 10.47
C TRP A 216 15.07 16.10 9.20
N GLU A 217 15.32 14.81 9.04
CA GLU A 217 15.79 14.27 7.77
C GLU A 217 14.65 14.20 6.76
N VAL A 218 15.03 14.23 5.49
CA VAL A 218 14.08 14.32 4.37
C VAL A 218 14.38 13.22 3.37
N ASP A 219 13.44 12.30 3.22
CA ASP A 219 13.51 11.22 2.23
C ASP A 219 12.75 11.66 0.96
N LEU A 220 13.52 12.01 -0.08
CA LEU A 220 13.02 12.36 -1.41
C LEU A 220 12.61 11.12 -2.24
N GLY A 221 12.85 9.92 -1.71
CA GLY A 221 12.55 8.64 -2.33
C GLY A 221 13.31 8.40 -3.64
N LYS A 222 12.79 7.45 -4.43
CA LYS A 222 13.32 7.11 -5.77
C LYS A 222 12.76 8.01 -6.89
N ASN A 223 12.04 9.08 -6.55
CA ASN A 223 11.41 9.94 -7.56
C ASN A 223 12.42 10.99 -8.09
N PRO A 224 12.88 10.88 -9.34
CA PRO A 224 13.91 11.78 -9.87
C PRO A 224 13.45 13.25 -9.91
N LYS A 225 12.15 13.51 -10.08
CA LYS A 225 11.60 14.87 -10.08
C LYS A 225 11.70 15.52 -8.70
N LEU A 226 11.45 14.76 -7.62
CA LEU A 226 11.57 15.27 -6.26
C LEU A 226 13.04 15.50 -5.88
N ARG A 227 13.94 14.59 -6.29
CA ARG A 227 15.40 14.73 -6.07
C ARG A 227 15.95 16.00 -6.71
N LYS A 228 15.74 16.15 -8.03
CA LYS A 228 16.17 17.34 -8.78
C LYS A 228 15.58 18.64 -8.19
N LYS A 229 14.31 18.60 -7.77
CA LYS A 229 13.67 19.75 -7.12
C LYS A 229 14.25 20.05 -5.74
N GLY A 230 14.57 19.03 -4.95
CA GLY A 230 15.21 19.18 -3.64
C GLY A 230 16.58 19.83 -3.77
N GLU A 231 17.43 19.30 -4.66
CA GLU A 231 18.77 19.85 -4.96
C GLU A 231 18.72 21.33 -5.37
N GLY A 232 17.83 21.69 -6.30
CA GLY A 232 17.65 23.10 -6.72
C GLY A 232 17.07 24.04 -5.65
N LEU A 233 16.52 23.48 -4.57
CA LEU A 233 15.98 24.20 -3.42
C LEU A 233 16.89 24.15 -2.18
N GLY A 234 18.08 23.55 -2.28
CA GLY A 234 19.08 23.55 -1.21
C GLY A 234 19.40 24.96 -0.73
N GLY A 235 19.42 25.16 0.60
CA GLY A 235 19.65 26.43 1.26
C GLY A 235 18.45 27.39 1.29
N LYS A 236 17.36 27.11 0.56
CA LYS A 236 16.20 28.00 0.43
C LYS A 236 15.08 27.65 1.43
N LYS A 237 14.19 28.62 1.65
CA LYS A 237 12.92 28.39 2.36
C LYS A 237 11.95 27.63 1.46
N VAL A 238 11.41 26.54 1.98
CA VAL A 238 10.47 25.66 1.27
C VAL A 238 9.24 25.39 2.11
N VAL A 239 8.15 25.03 1.43
CA VAL A 239 7.02 24.31 2.02
C VAL A 239 7.10 22.88 1.53
N LEU A 240 7.27 21.94 2.46
CA LEU A 240 7.22 20.51 2.16
C LEU A 240 6.06 19.85 2.88
N THR A 241 5.52 18.80 2.28
CA THR A 241 4.50 17.95 2.89
C THR A 241 4.95 16.51 2.80
N GLY A 242 4.71 15.74 3.86
CA GLY A 242 5.14 14.34 3.90
C GLY A 242 4.63 13.60 5.13
N LEU A 243 5.04 12.33 5.23
CA LEU A 243 4.78 11.49 6.39
C LEU A 243 6.03 11.45 7.27
N LEU A 244 5.88 11.81 8.55
CA LEU A 244 6.93 11.67 9.53
C LEU A 244 7.01 10.22 9.99
N THR A 245 8.21 9.66 9.92
CA THR A 245 8.50 8.29 10.31
C THR A 245 9.70 8.25 11.23
N ARG A 246 9.70 7.30 12.17
CA ARG A 246 10.85 6.98 13.00
C ARG A 246 11.58 5.77 12.42
N ARG A 247 12.89 5.88 12.22
CA ARG A 247 13.76 4.74 11.85
C ARG A 247 14.81 4.54 12.91
N LYS A 248 15.20 3.28 13.15
CA LYS A 248 16.40 2.97 13.95
C LYS A 248 17.62 3.17 13.04
N GLY A 249 18.64 3.86 13.53
CA GLY A 249 19.95 3.96 12.88
C GLY A 249 21.01 3.21 13.68
N VAL A 250 22.16 2.95 13.05
CA VAL A 250 23.33 2.35 13.70
C VAL A 250 24.09 3.42 14.49
N GLU A 251 24.38 4.57 13.87
CA GLU A 251 25.11 5.66 14.51
C GLU A 251 24.19 6.51 15.40
N ILE A 252 22.98 6.78 14.91
CA ILE A 252 21.95 7.51 15.65
C ILE A 252 20.80 6.55 15.93
N ARG A 253 20.62 6.20 17.21
CA ARG A 253 19.65 5.20 17.67
C ARG A 253 18.24 5.42 17.12
N GLU A 254 17.77 6.66 17.05
CA GLU A 254 16.47 7.01 16.48
C GLU A 254 16.56 8.22 15.55
N ARG A 255 15.98 8.09 14.37
CA ARG A 255 16.00 9.09 13.31
C ARG A 255 14.59 9.47 12.90
N TRP A 256 14.36 10.78 12.81
CA TRP A 256 13.11 11.37 12.39
C TRP A 256 13.19 11.75 10.92
N ILE A 257 12.46 11.02 10.08
CA ILE A 257 12.54 11.14 8.63
C ILE A 257 11.17 11.49 8.06
N VAL A 258 11.11 12.58 7.31
CA VAL A 258 9.93 12.97 6.54
C VAL A 258 10.01 12.37 5.15
N VAL A 259 9.14 11.41 4.85
CA VAL A 259 8.97 10.86 3.50
C VAL A 259 8.11 11.84 2.70
N ILE A 260 8.72 12.51 1.73
CA ILE A 260 8.07 13.63 1.03
C ILE A 260 6.97 13.16 0.08
N GLU A 261 5.81 13.81 0.16
CA GLU A 261 4.74 13.78 -0.84
C GLU A 261 4.89 14.94 -1.83
N SER A 262 5.21 16.14 -1.35
CA SER A 262 5.50 17.30 -2.21
C SER A 262 6.45 18.30 -1.56
N ILE A 263 7.18 19.04 -2.40
CA ILE A 263 8.06 20.13 -2.01
C ILE A 263 7.89 21.30 -2.99
N LYS A 264 7.87 22.54 -2.49
CA LYS A 264 7.86 23.77 -3.30
C LYS A 264 8.63 24.88 -2.59
N ALA A 265 9.15 25.84 -3.36
CA ALA A 265 9.65 27.08 -2.78
C ALA A 265 8.53 27.79 -2.01
N ALA A 266 8.86 28.45 -0.90
CA ALA A 266 7.88 29.21 -0.11
C ALA A 266 7.32 30.44 -0.85
N GLY A 267 7.98 30.89 -1.92
CA GLY A 267 7.67 32.13 -2.64
C GLY A 267 8.19 33.37 -1.93
N ASN A 268 8.20 34.53 -2.60
CA ASN A 268 8.63 35.82 -2.05
C ASN A 268 7.58 36.47 -1.13
N GLN A 269 6.69 35.68 -0.51
CA GLN A 269 5.74 36.23 0.45
C GLN A 269 6.53 36.72 1.66
N LYS A 270 6.57 38.05 1.85
CA LYS A 270 7.15 38.75 3.00
C LYS A 270 6.92 37.94 4.28
N GLU A 271 8.02 37.43 4.82
CA GLU A 271 8.21 36.96 6.20
C GLU A 271 7.11 36.10 6.82
N LYS A 272 6.66 35.04 6.14
CA LYS A 272 6.00 33.95 6.87
C LYS A 272 7.01 33.33 7.85
N LYS A 273 6.69 33.42 9.14
CA LYS A 273 7.43 32.72 10.21
C LYS A 273 7.48 31.22 9.91
N ASP A 274 8.57 30.58 10.29
CA ASP A 274 8.68 29.13 10.16
C ASP A 274 7.60 28.45 10.99
N TYR A 275 7.13 27.31 10.48
CA TYR A 275 6.12 26.52 11.16
C TYR A 275 6.23 25.05 10.80
N VAL A 276 5.71 24.25 11.72
CA VAL A 276 5.51 22.81 11.53
C VAL A 276 4.06 22.54 11.84
N LYS A 277 3.24 22.35 10.81
CA LYS A 277 1.85 21.95 10.94
C LYS A 277 1.79 20.43 10.89
N VAL A 278 1.01 19.84 11.78
CA VAL A 278 0.86 18.40 11.90
C VAL A 278 -0.60 18.01 11.75
N GLU A 279 -0.84 16.90 11.06
CA GLU A 279 -2.09 16.14 11.11
C GLU A 279 -1.75 14.75 11.66
N VAL A 280 -2.23 14.47 12.86
CA VAL A 280 -1.94 13.22 13.57
C VAL A 280 -3.20 12.37 13.64
N HIS A 281 -3.14 11.18 13.06
CA HIS A 281 -4.11 10.12 13.28
C HIS A 281 -3.52 9.15 14.30
N GLY A 282 -4.08 9.12 15.51
CA GLY A 282 -3.49 8.41 16.64
C GLY A 282 -4.46 8.17 17.77
N LYS A 283 -3.98 7.57 18.87
CA LYS A 283 -4.75 7.39 20.10
C LYS A 283 -4.56 8.62 21.00
N LEU A 284 -5.66 9.27 21.37
CA LEU A 284 -5.64 10.37 22.34
C LEU A 284 -5.69 9.81 23.76
N GLN A 285 -4.93 10.39 24.67
CA GLN A 285 -4.98 10.12 26.11
C GLN A 285 -5.19 11.44 26.84
N THR A 286 -6.12 11.48 27.78
CA THR A 286 -6.48 12.65 28.59
C THR A 286 -6.40 12.27 30.07
N GLY A 287 -6.41 13.26 30.96
CA GLY A 287 -6.37 13.04 32.40
C GLY A 287 -5.01 12.57 32.91
N ILE A 288 -3.94 12.88 32.17
CA ILE A 288 -2.58 12.55 32.58
C ILE A 288 -2.16 13.57 33.63
N MET A 289 -1.96 13.13 34.88
CA MET A 289 -1.40 13.98 35.92
C MET A 289 0.12 13.78 35.94
N ALA A 290 0.89 14.86 35.78
CA ALA A 290 2.33 14.83 36.04
C ALA A 290 2.59 15.45 37.42
N ILE A 291 3.49 14.82 38.16
CA ILE A 291 4.12 15.40 39.34
C ILE A 291 4.79 16.70 38.85
N GLY A 292 4.56 17.83 39.52
CA GLY A 292 5.10 19.14 39.09
C GLY A 292 4.20 19.98 38.17
N GLY A 293 3.04 19.49 37.72
CA GLY A 293 2.02 20.32 37.04
C GLY A 293 2.41 20.85 35.66
N GLU A 294 3.57 20.49 35.11
CA GLU A 294 4.05 21.05 33.84
C GLU A 294 3.30 20.51 32.62
N THR A 295 2.70 19.32 32.69
CA THR A 295 2.05 18.67 31.55
C THR A 295 0.76 19.38 31.11
N THR A 296 0.41 19.30 29.82
CA THR A 296 -0.93 19.73 29.35
C THR A 296 -2.06 18.78 29.78
N GLY A 297 -1.72 17.64 30.38
CA GLY A 297 -2.66 16.60 30.79
C GLY A 297 -3.26 15.78 29.64
N THR A 298 -2.82 16.06 28.40
CA THR A 298 -3.30 15.38 27.18
C THR A 298 -2.12 15.01 26.29
N ARG A 299 -2.10 13.76 25.80
CA ARG A 299 -1.11 13.26 24.84
C ARG A 299 -1.77 12.61 23.64
N ILE A 300 -1.08 12.61 22.50
CA ILE A 300 -1.44 11.78 21.35
C ILE A 300 -0.29 10.85 20.98
N SER A 301 -0.60 9.59 20.74
CA SER A 301 0.37 8.60 20.25
C SER A 301 0.00 8.09 18.85
N ALA A 302 0.96 8.16 17.93
CA ALA A 302 0.83 7.67 16.56
C ALA A 302 2.19 7.14 16.06
N ASN A 303 2.24 5.94 15.48
CA ASN A 303 3.47 5.33 14.95
C ASN A 303 4.66 5.31 15.93
N GLY A 304 4.38 5.06 17.22
CA GLY A 304 5.40 5.05 18.27
C GLY A 304 5.95 6.44 18.64
N ILE A 305 5.35 7.50 18.09
CA ILE A 305 5.60 8.90 18.43
C ILE A 305 4.54 9.30 19.45
N THR A 306 4.95 9.97 20.54
CA THR A 306 4.01 10.55 21.50
C THR A 306 4.31 12.03 21.67
N TRP A 307 3.29 12.86 21.54
CA TRP A 307 3.40 14.31 21.75
C TRP A 307 2.38 14.78 22.77
N GLU A 308 2.73 15.85 23.47
CA GLU A 308 1.77 16.58 24.29
C GLU A 308 0.82 17.37 23.40
N VAL A 309 -0.40 17.55 23.87
CA VAL A 309 -1.46 18.21 23.13
C VAL A 309 -1.97 19.37 23.98
N ASP A 310 -1.88 20.57 23.45
CA ASP A 310 -2.44 21.77 24.06
C ASP A 310 -3.80 22.06 23.41
N LEU A 311 -4.87 21.78 24.17
CA LEU A 311 -6.26 22.03 23.74
C LEU A 311 -6.62 23.54 23.77
N GLY A 312 -5.69 24.39 24.23
CA GLY A 312 -5.84 25.83 24.33
C GLY A 312 -6.89 26.27 25.35
N LYS A 313 -7.24 27.56 25.30
CA LYS A 313 -8.30 28.16 26.13
C LYS A 313 -9.72 27.92 25.57
N ASN A 314 -9.86 27.21 24.44
CA ASN A 314 -11.15 27.01 23.79
C ASN A 314 -11.96 25.91 24.51
N PRO A 315 -13.08 26.24 25.18
CA PRO A 315 -13.84 25.26 25.97
C PRO A 315 -14.46 24.16 25.11
N LYS A 316 -14.81 24.44 23.83
CA LYS A 316 -15.36 23.44 22.91
C LYS A 316 -14.33 22.36 22.58
N LEU A 317 -13.08 22.75 22.39
CA LEU A 317 -11.98 21.84 22.09
C LEU A 317 -11.61 20.99 23.33
N ARG A 318 -11.59 21.59 24.52
CA ARG A 318 -11.37 20.88 25.79
C ARG A 318 -12.42 19.80 26.04
N LYS A 319 -13.71 20.18 26.02
CA LYS A 319 -14.83 19.24 26.19
C LYS A 319 -14.80 18.11 25.15
N LYS A 320 -14.45 18.43 23.89
CA LYS A 320 -14.32 17.43 22.82
C LYS A 320 -13.12 16.50 23.05
N GLY A 321 -11.99 17.03 23.50
CA GLY A 321 -10.79 16.26 23.82
C GLY A 321 -11.06 15.25 24.95
N GLU A 322 -11.64 15.71 26.05
CA GLU A 322 -12.04 14.87 27.20
C GLU A 322 -12.97 13.73 26.78
N GLY A 323 -14.01 14.02 26.00
CA GLY A 323 -14.93 13.00 25.46
C GLY A 323 -14.29 12.03 24.46
N LEU A 324 -13.08 12.34 23.96
CA LEU A 324 -12.31 11.50 23.03
C LEU A 324 -11.11 10.79 23.70
N GLY A 325 -10.93 10.92 25.02
CA GLY A 325 -9.92 10.19 25.77
C GLY A 325 -9.97 8.67 25.51
N GLY A 326 -8.82 8.07 25.23
CA GLY A 326 -8.66 6.66 24.91
C GLY A 326 -9.05 6.26 23.49
N LYS A 327 -9.67 7.15 22.70
CA LYS A 327 -10.17 6.84 21.34
C LYS A 327 -9.13 7.20 20.27
N LYS A 328 -9.32 6.63 19.08
CA LYS A 328 -8.62 7.08 17.87
C LYS A 328 -9.20 8.41 17.40
N VAL A 329 -8.32 9.35 17.10
CA VAL A 329 -8.67 10.70 16.64
C VAL A 329 -7.80 11.11 15.47
N VAL A 330 -8.30 12.05 14.68
CA VAL A 330 -7.50 12.90 13.81
C VAL A 330 -7.45 14.28 14.43
N LEU A 331 -6.26 14.77 14.74
CA LEU A 331 -6.05 16.15 15.16
C LEU A 331 -5.16 16.90 14.19
N THR A 332 -5.40 18.20 14.05
CA THR A 332 -4.54 19.12 13.33
C THR A 332 -4.06 20.21 14.26
N GLY A 333 -2.83 20.65 14.10
CA GLY A 333 -2.27 21.71 14.94
C GLY A 333 -0.88 22.15 14.55
N LEU A 334 -0.33 23.09 15.31
CA LEU A 334 1.05 23.56 15.17
C LEU A 334 1.93 22.86 16.21
N LEU A 335 3.00 22.23 15.74
CA LEU A 335 4.01 21.65 16.62
C LEU A 335 4.96 22.74 17.11
N THR A 336 5.06 22.88 18.42
CA THR A 336 5.89 23.89 19.09
C THR A 336 6.84 23.24 20.07
N ARG A 337 8.02 23.84 20.22
CA ARG A 337 8.99 23.48 21.27
C ARG A 337 8.75 24.38 22.48
N ARG A 338 8.66 23.81 23.68
CA ARG A 338 8.70 24.55 24.95
C ARG A 338 9.83 24.02 25.81
N LYS A 339 10.50 24.90 26.55
CA LYS A 339 11.42 24.49 27.62
C LYS A 339 10.57 24.17 28.85
N GLY A 340 10.82 23.03 29.49
CA GLY A 340 10.24 22.68 30.80
C GLY A 340 11.30 22.78 31.89
N VAL A 341 10.85 22.78 33.14
CA VAL A 341 11.71 22.74 34.33
C VAL A 341 12.21 21.31 34.56
N GLU A 342 11.32 20.31 34.51
CA GLU A 342 11.69 18.91 34.71
C GLU A 342 12.15 18.25 33.40
N ILE A 343 11.46 18.56 32.30
CA ILE A 343 11.80 18.06 30.97
C ILE A 343 12.38 19.21 30.15
N ARG A 344 13.69 19.15 29.89
CA ARG A 344 14.45 20.23 29.21
C ARG A 344 13.78 20.73 27.92
N GLU A 345 13.25 19.83 27.11
CA GLU A 345 12.52 20.18 25.89
C GLU A 345 11.25 19.35 25.73
N ARG A 346 10.16 20.04 25.41
CA ARG A 346 8.83 19.45 25.24
C ARG A 346 8.28 19.81 23.88
N TRP A 347 7.71 18.80 23.22
CA TRP A 347 7.06 18.92 21.92
C TRP A 347 5.55 18.92 22.11
N ILE A 348 4.93 20.07 21.83
CA ILE A 348 3.53 20.31 22.12
C ILE A 348 2.81 20.67 20.83
N VAL A 349 1.76 19.91 20.50
CA VAL A 349 0.84 20.23 19.42
C VAL A 349 -0.24 21.16 19.94
N VAL A 350 -0.17 22.44 19.55
CA VAL A 350 -1.24 23.42 19.79
C VAL A 350 -2.34 23.14 18.79
N ILE A 351 -3.49 22.63 19.25
CA ILE A 351 -4.49 22.11 18.32
C ILE A 351 -5.29 23.23 17.67
N GLU A 352 -5.62 23.02 16.39
CA GLU A 352 -6.61 23.79 15.65
C GLU A 352 -7.92 23.03 15.55
N SER A 353 -7.84 21.70 15.37
CA SER A 353 -9.02 20.84 15.24
C SER A 353 -8.77 19.44 15.77
N ILE A 354 -9.84 18.80 16.24
CA ILE A 354 -9.84 17.39 16.65
C ILE A 354 -11.16 16.74 16.22
N LYS A 355 -11.11 15.52 15.71
CA LYS A 355 -12.29 14.71 15.34
C LYS A 355 -12.05 13.23 15.62
N LYS A 356 -13.12 12.47 15.79
CA LYS A 356 -13.05 11.00 15.91
C LYS A 356 -12.47 10.42 14.62
N GLY A 357 -11.48 9.54 14.76
CA GLY A 357 -10.79 8.85 13.67
C GLY A 357 -11.57 7.68 13.09
#